data_AF-A0A068SYX1-F1
#
_entry.id   AF-A0A068SYX1-F1
#
_cell.length_a   1.000
_cell.length_b   1.000
_cell.length_c   1.000
_cell.angle_alpha   90.00
_cell.angle_beta   90.00
_cell.angle_gamma   90.00
#
_symmetry.space_group_name_H-M   'P 1'
#
loop_
_entity.id
_entity.type
_entity.pdbx_description
1 polymer ?
#
loop_
_entity_poly.entity_id
_entity_poly.type
_entity_poly.pdbx_seq_one_letter_code
_entity_poly.pdbx_strand_id
1 'polypeptide(L)'
;MSQSGRREKPENASSGAPCPEGRLSVSTTTRDGVEILDITNYIPFFLSSINNALSRGASSIYRERFGIGISEWRTVSMLAIEPNITAARICEVVNLDKAAASRALATLDEMGYLGSLTSENDPRKRRWWLNEKGYELHAQIIRIALGREEALIEGIDPEDLEATLRAMRLMMKNVRKL
;
A
#
# COMPACT_ATOMS: atom_id res chain seq x y z
N MET A 1 49.91 38.04 -17.37
CA MET A 1 49.63 37.69 -15.96
C MET A 1 48.26 38.26 -15.61
N SER A 2 47.23 37.41 -15.50
CA SER A 2 46.17 37.58 -14.51
C SER A 2 45.37 36.28 -14.44
N GLN A 3 45.43 35.65 -13.27
CA GLN A 3 44.83 34.36 -12.93
C GLN A 3 43.30 34.50 -12.84
N SER A 4 42.56 33.57 -13.46
CA SER A 4 41.79 32.51 -12.79
C SER A 4 40.89 32.99 -11.63
N GLY A 5 39.60 33.09 -11.92
CA GLY A 5 38.52 33.06 -10.92
C GLY A 5 37.56 31.92 -11.24
N ARG A 6 38.03 30.68 -11.08
CA ARG A 6 37.20 29.47 -11.15
C ARG A 6 36.24 29.53 -9.96
N ARG A 7 34.93 29.61 -10.20
CA ARG A 7 33.91 29.47 -9.15
C ARG A 7 34.06 28.08 -8.54
N GLU A 8 34.57 28.01 -7.32
CA GLU A 8 34.59 26.80 -6.51
C GLU A 8 33.14 26.39 -6.22
N LYS A 9 32.82 25.12 -6.54
CA LYS A 9 31.62 24.46 -5.99
C LYS A 9 31.88 24.24 -4.50
N PRO A 10 30.88 24.42 -3.62
CA PRO A 10 31.05 24.05 -2.23
C PRO A 10 31.17 22.52 -2.13
N GLU A 11 32.37 22.06 -1.78
CA GLU A 11 32.62 20.74 -1.22
C GLU A 11 32.13 20.74 0.24
N ASN A 12 30.94 20.19 0.50
CA ASN A 12 30.69 19.24 1.59
C ASN A 12 29.20 18.93 1.72
N ALA A 13 28.82 17.70 1.37
CA ALA A 13 27.75 16.93 2.00
C ALA A 13 27.87 15.46 1.57
N SER A 14 28.95 14.78 1.97
CA SER A 14 29.00 13.32 1.97
C SER A 14 28.47 12.80 3.32
N SER A 15 27.18 12.99 3.57
CA SER A 15 26.49 12.35 4.70
C SER A 15 25.43 11.38 4.18
N GLY A 16 25.81 10.11 4.07
CA GLY A 16 24.90 8.95 4.16
C GLY A 16 23.62 8.99 3.34
N ALA A 17 23.68 9.30 2.04
CA ALA A 17 22.51 9.21 1.18
C ALA A 17 22.05 7.73 1.05
N PRO A 18 20.78 7.38 1.35
CA PRO A 18 20.26 6.01 1.21
C PRO A 18 20.16 5.54 -0.26
N CYS A 19 20.56 6.36 -1.23
CA CYS A 19 20.62 6.03 -2.66
C CYS A 19 21.88 6.65 -3.27
N PRO A 20 23.03 5.94 -3.28
CA PRO A 20 24.32 6.55 -3.63
C PRO A 20 24.51 6.87 -5.12
N GLU A 21 23.76 6.27 -6.05
CA GLU A 21 24.09 6.37 -7.49
C GLU A 21 22.96 6.89 -8.41
N GLY A 22 21.73 7.12 -7.92
CA GLY A 22 20.59 7.43 -8.81
C GLY A 22 19.50 8.36 -8.28
N ARG A 23 19.67 8.96 -7.10
CA ARG A 23 18.68 9.88 -6.53
C ARG A 23 18.99 11.32 -6.99
N LEU A 24 18.05 11.93 -7.70
CA LEU A 24 18.16 13.31 -8.21
C LEU A 24 17.70 14.37 -7.19
N SER A 25 16.79 14.02 -6.27
CA SER A 25 16.27 14.91 -5.23
C SER A 25 16.93 14.70 -3.87
N VAL A 26 16.85 15.69 -2.96
CA VAL A 26 17.37 15.58 -1.59
C VAL A 26 16.21 15.35 -0.63
N SER A 27 16.27 14.31 0.20
CA SER A 27 15.18 14.01 1.16
C SER A 27 15.24 14.82 2.47
N THR A 28 16.21 15.70 2.59
CA THR A 28 16.41 16.58 3.73
C THR A 28 16.45 18.04 3.28
N THR A 29 16.14 18.93 4.20
CA THR A 29 16.28 20.39 4.06
C THR A 29 16.75 20.97 5.39
N THR A 30 17.17 22.23 5.41
CA THR A 30 17.65 22.90 6.62
C THR A 30 16.66 23.95 7.08
N ARG A 31 16.26 23.88 8.36
CA ARG A 31 15.46 24.92 9.03
C ARG A 31 16.15 25.31 10.33
N ASP A 32 16.40 26.61 10.51
CA ASP A 32 17.07 27.18 11.69
C ASP A 32 18.42 26.50 12.01
N GLY A 33 19.17 26.12 10.97
CA GLY A 33 20.46 25.44 11.10
C GLY A 33 20.38 23.95 11.44
N VAL A 34 19.18 23.37 11.52
CA VAL A 34 18.96 21.94 11.79
C VAL A 34 18.53 21.21 10.52
N GLU A 35 19.15 20.06 10.25
CA GLU A 35 18.72 19.16 9.17
C GLU A 35 17.38 18.49 9.55
N ILE A 36 16.39 18.62 8.68
CA ILE A 36 15.06 18.04 8.84
C ILE A 36 14.64 17.31 7.57
N LEU A 37 13.60 16.47 7.66
CA LEU A 37 13.03 15.81 6.49
C LEU A 37 12.35 16.82 5.56
N ASP A 38 12.64 16.71 4.27
CA ASP A 38 11.90 17.39 3.23
C ASP A 38 10.74 16.52 2.76
N ILE A 39 9.54 16.80 3.27
CA ILE A 39 8.33 16.05 2.93
C ILE A 39 7.94 16.14 1.44
N THR A 40 8.50 17.07 0.68
CA THR A 40 8.28 17.17 -0.77
C THR A 40 9.15 16.21 -1.56
N ASN A 41 10.21 15.68 -0.95
CA ASN A 41 11.19 14.79 -1.57
C ASN A 41 11.44 13.50 -0.76
N TYR A 42 10.61 13.23 0.24
CA TYR A 42 10.74 12.07 1.13
C TYR A 42 9.66 11.02 0.86
N ILE A 43 10.03 9.96 0.15
CA ILE A 43 9.13 8.89 -0.30
C ILE A 43 8.23 8.31 0.82
N PRO A 44 8.73 7.99 2.03
CA PRO A 44 7.88 7.44 3.09
C PRO A 44 6.73 8.37 3.51
N PHE A 45 6.91 9.70 3.40
CA PHE A 45 5.84 10.66 3.64
C PHE A 45 4.71 10.50 2.62
N PHE A 46 5.03 10.42 1.33
CA PHE A 46 4.03 10.20 0.27
C PHE A 46 3.30 8.87 0.44
N LEU A 47 4.04 7.77 0.65
CA LEU A 47 3.45 6.44 0.81
C LEU A 47 2.47 6.39 1.99
N SER A 48 2.86 6.93 3.14
CA SER A 48 2.00 6.97 4.32
C SER A 48 0.80 7.90 4.13
N SER A 49 1.00 9.11 3.60
CA SER A 49 -0.06 10.10 3.42
C SER A 49 -1.12 9.63 2.41
N ILE A 50 -0.69 9.10 1.26
CA ILE A 50 -1.58 8.57 0.22
C ILE A 50 -2.33 7.36 0.75
N ASN A 51 -1.64 6.36 1.33
CA ASN A 51 -2.29 5.16 1.85
C ASN A 51 -3.32 5.49 2.95
N ASN A 52 -3.01 6.46 3.82
CA ASN A 52 -3.92 6.89 4.88
C ASN A 52 -5.17 7.57 4.30
N ALA A 53 -5.01 8.46 3.31
CA ALA A 53 -6.14 9.10 2.63
C ALA A 53 -7.02 8.09 1.89
N LEU A 54 -6.40 7.18 1.12
CA LEU A 54 -7.11 6.12 0.39
C LEU A 54 -7.85 5.19 1.34
N SER A 55 -7.20 4.74 2.41
CA SER A 55 -7.79 3.82 3.40
C SER A 55 -8.98 4.46 4.11
N ARG A 56 -8.86 5.71 4.58
CA ARG A 56 -9.97 6.41 5.26
C ARG A 56 -11.16 6.62 4.33
N GLY A 57 -10.93 7.15 3.13
CA GLY A 57 -12.00 7.40 2.17
C GLY A 57 -12.72 6.12 1.75
N ALA A 58 -11.97 5.04 1.49
CA ALA A 58 -12.54 3.75 1.12
C ALA A 58 -13.36 3.15 2.28
N SER A 59 -12.80 3.13 3.49
CA SER A 59 -13.46 2.60 4.68
C SER A 59 -14.80 3.30 4.99
N SER A 60 -14.89 4.62 4.76
CA SER A 60 -16.14 5.38 4.91
C SER A 60 -17.20 4.95 3.89
N ILE A 61 -16.84 4.95 2.60
CA ILE A 61 -17.75 4.62 1.50
C ILE A 61 -18.25 3.18 1.62
N TYR A 62 -17.36 2.24 1.96
CA TYR A 62 -17.73 0.83 2.04
C TYR A 62 -18.63 0.54 3.23
N ARG A 63 -18.42 1.23 4.37
CA ARG A 63 -19.31 1.09 5.53
C ARG A 63 -20.70 1.61 5.23
N GLU A 64 -20.79 2.78 4.62
CA GLU A 64 -22.06 3.40 4.27
C GLU A 64 -22.86 2.55 3.28
N ARG A 65 -22.20 1.98 2.26
CA ARG A 65 -22.88 1.27 1.17
C ARG A 65 -23.08 -0.22 1.39
N PHE A 66 -22.16 -0.87 2.10
CA PHE A 66 -22.11 -2.34 2.20
C PHE A 66 -21.97 -2.86 3.64
N GLY A 67 -21.83 -1.98 4.63
CA GLY A 67 -21.63 -2.37 6.02
C GLY A 67 -20.24 -2.92 6.34
N ILE A 68 -19.26 -2.81 5.43
CA ILE A 68 -17.91 -3.35 5.61
C ILE A 68 -16.84 -2.25 5.62
N GLY A 69 -15.75 -2.45 6.34
CA GLY A 69 -14.61 -1.54 6.34
C GLY A 69 -13.55 -1.89 5.30
N ILE A 70 -12.45 -1.13 5.32
CA ILE A 70 -11.31 -1.34 4.43
C ILE A 70 -10.61 -2.69 4.65
N SER A 71 -10.59 -3.19 5.89
CA SER A 71 -9.97 -4.48 6.21
C SER A 71 -10.76 -5.63 5.58
N GLU A 72 -12.08 -5.59 5.69
CA GLU A 72 -12.98 -6.55 5.06
C GLU A 72 -12.89 -6.48 3.55
N TRP A 73 -12.87 -5.28 2.95
CA TRP A 73 -12.66 -5.15 1.50
C TRP A 73 -11.34 -5.77 1.05
N ARG A 74 -10.26 -5.50 1.78
CA ARG A 74 -8.95 -6.07 1.49
C ARG A 74 -8.95 -7.61 1.61
N THR A 75 -9.64 -8.16 2.59
CA THR A 75 -9.84 -9.62 2.73
C THR A 75 -10.66 -10.20 1.57
N VAL A 76 -11.76 -9.55 1.18
CA VAL A 76 -12.59 -9.96 0.02
C VAL A 76 -11.77 -9.94 -1.26
N SER A 77 -11.06 -8.84 -1.51
CA SER A 77 -10.18 -8.69 -2.68
C SER A 77 -9.12 -9.79 -2.72
N MET A 78 -8.51 -10.08 -1.58
CA MET A 78 -7.49 -11.13 -1.50
C MET A 78 -8.07 -12.52 -1.80
N LEU A 79 -9.24 -12.83 -1.26
CA LEU A 79 -9.90 -14.12 -1.51
C LEU A 79 -10.38 -14.26 -2.96
N ALA A 80 -10.65 -13.14 -3.66
CA ALA A 80 -10.91 -13.15 -5.10
C ALA A 80 -9.63 -13.37 -5.93
N ILE A 81 -8.49 -12.84 -5.49
CA ILE A 81 -7.17 -13.00 -6.15
C ILE A 81 -6.62 -14.42 -5.94
N GLU A 82 -6.64 -14.92 -4.71
CA GLU A 82 -6.10 -16.21 -4.32
C GLU A 82 -7.16 -16.95 -3.48
N PRO A 83 -8.06 -17.74 -4.11
CA PRO A 83 -9.09 -18.47 -3.39
C PRO A 83 -8.52 -19.65 -2.60
N ASN A 84 -9.28 -20.12 -1.60
CA ASN A 84 -8.97 -21.31 -0.78
C ASN A 84 -7.67 -21.20 0.04
N ILE A 85 -7.46 -20.03 0.64
CA ILE A 85 -6.26 -19.71 1.43
C ILE A 85 -6.55 -19.60 2.93
N THR A 86 -5.50 -19.65 3.74
CA THR A 86 -5.61 -19.51 5.20
C THR A 86 -5.58 -18.05 5.64
N ALA A 87 -6.01 -17.78 6.87
CA ALA A 87 -5.84 -16.45 7.47
C ALA A 87 -4.39 -15.98 7.50
N ALA A 88 -3.42 -16.90 7.69
CA ALA A 88 -2.00 -16.59 7.65
C ALA A 88 -1.57 -16.08 6.26
N ARG A 89 -2.03 -16.73 5.19
CA ARG A 89 -1.75 -16.32 3.81
C ARG A 89 -2.35 -14.94 3.49
N ILE A 90 -3.54 -14.66 4.02
CA ILE A 90 -4.16 -13.32 3.91
C ILE A 90 -3.28 -12.27 4.60
N CYS A 91 -2.77 -12.53 5.81
CA CYS A 91 -1.90 -11.60 6.52
C CYS A 91 -0.61 -11.31 5.74
N GLU A 92 0.02 -12.36 5.19
CA GLU A 92 1.27 -12.25 4.42
C GLU A 92 1.14 -11.36 3.17
N VAL A 93 0.01 -11.42 2.48
CA VAL A 93 -0.15 -10.74 1.19
C VAL A 93 -0.79 -9.36 1.34
N VAL A 94 -1.74 -9.22 2.27
CA VAL A 94 -2.56 -8.01 2.42
C VAL A 94 -1.90 -6.98 3.36
N ASN A 95 -0.80 -7.34 4.02
CA ASN A 95 -0.16 -6.53 5.07
C ASN A 95 -1.16 -6.10 6.17
N LEU A 96 -2.16 -6.93 6.45
CA LEU A 96 -3.01 -6.79 7.62
C LEU A 96 -2.31 -7.47 8.80
N ASP A 97 -2.38 -6.86 9.98
CA ASP A 97 -2.02 -7.57 11.19
C ASP A 97 -2.97 -8.75 11.42
N LYS A 98 -2.48 -9.76 12.15
CA LYS A 98 -3.21 -11.01 12.39
C LYS A 98 -4.59 -10.79 13.03
N ALA A 99 -4.71 -9.80 13.91
CA ALA A 99 -5.96 -9.52 14.59
C ALA A 99 -6.97 -8.85 13.64
N ALA A 100 -6.50 -7.94 12.77
CA ALA A 100 -7.31 -7.29 11.75
C ALA A 100 -7.82 -8.30 10.70
N ALA A 101 -6.95 -9.19 10.21
CA ALA A 101 -7.35 -10.25 9.28
C ALA A 101 -8.36 -11.22 9.91
N SER A 102 -8.15 -11.61 11.18
CA SER A 102 -9.09 -12.48 11.88
C SER A 102 -10.46 -11.82 12.09
N ARG A 103 -10.50 -10.55 12.48
CA ARG A 103 -11.76 -9.81 12.66
C ARG A 103 -12.49 -9.67 11.33
N ALA A 104 -11.79 -9.30 10.27
CA ALA A 104 -12.37 -9.17 8.94
C ALA A 104 -12.98 -10.49 8.44
N LEU A 105 -12.28 -11.62 8.61
CA LEU A 105 -12.81 -12.94 8.27
C LEU A 105 -14.07 -13.29 9.09
N ALA A 106 -14.04 -13.04 10.41
CA ALA A 106 -15.20 -13.31 11.26
C ALA A 106 -16.42 -12.49 10.83
N THR A 107 -16.26 -11.18 10.62
CA THR A 107 -17.33 -10.30 10.15
C THR A 107 -17.88 -10.76 8.79
N LEU A 108 -17.02 -11.11 7.84
CA LEU A 108 -17.45 -11.56 6.51
C LEU A 108 -18.15 -12.94 6.54
N ASP A 109 -17.72 -13.84 7.43
CA ASP A 109 -18.36 -15.15 7.68
C ASP A 109 -19.76 -14.94 8.29
N GLU A 110 -19.87 -14.09 9.32
CA GLU A 110 -21.15 -13.72 9.96
C GLU A 110 -22.13 -13.07 8.97
N MET A 111 -21.63 -12.26 8.04
CA MET A 111 -22.44 -11.66 6.96
C MET A 111 -22.79 -12.64 5.83
N GLY A 112 -22.25 -13.86 5.85
CA GLY A 112 -22.52 -14.92 4.89
C GLY A 112 -21.85 -14.74 3.53
N TYR A 113 -20.72 -14.02 3.46
CA TYR A 113 -19.97 -13.82 2.20
C TYR A 113 -18.91 -14.89 1.93
N LEU A 114 -18.58 -15.70 2.94
CA LEU A 114 -17.48 -16.66 2.87
C LEU A 114 -17.97 -18.10 2.86
N GLY A 115 -17.20 -18.96 2.21
CA GLY A 115 -17.16 -20.38 2.51
C GLY A 115 -15.86 -20.70 3.27
N SER A 116 -15.88 -21.78 4.04
CA SER A 116 -14.69 -22.21 4.77
C SER A 116 -14.64 -23.70 4.99
N LEU A 117 -13.43 -24.23 5.11
CA LEU A 117 -13.18 -25.64 5.41
C LEU A 117 -12.08 -25.75 6.46
N THR A 118 -12.42 -26.38 7.59
CA THR A 118 -11.45 -26.66 8.66
C THR A 118 -10.74 -27.97 8.35
N SER A 119 -9.40 -27.95 8.39
CA SER A 119 -8.60 -29.17 8.32
C SER A 119 -8.83 -30.00 9.58
N GLU A 120 -9.20 -31.29 9.42
CA GLU A 120 -9.46 -32.22 10.54
C GLU A 120 -8.31 -32.29 11.55
N ASN A 121 -7.08 -32.09 11.09
CA ASN A 121 -5.87 -32.19 11.91
C ASN A 121 -5.39 -30.85 12.52
N ASP A 122 -5.91 -29.69 12.09
CA ASP A 122 -5.48 -28.39 12.63
C ASP A 122 -6.49 -27.26 12.33
N PRO A 123 -7.25 -26.78 13.33
CA PRO A 123 -8.17 -25.65 13.17
C PRO A 123 -7.50 -24.37 12.66
N ARG A 124 -6.20 -24.21 12.91
CA ARG A 124 -5.42 -23.04 12.45
C ARG A 124 -5.18 -23.07 10.94
N LYS A 125 -5.46 -24.19 10.28
CA LYS A 125 -5.41 -24.35 8.82
C LYS A 125 -6.77 -24.21 8.15
N ARG A 126 -7.77 -23.60 8.82
CA ARG A 126 -9.05 -23.25 8.18
C ARG A 126 -8.78 -22.44 6.91
N ARG A 127 -9.27 -22.96 5.79
CA ARG A 127 -9.20 -22.30 4.48
C ARG A 127 -10.49 -21.56 4.21
N TRP A 128 -10.37 -20.45 3.50
CA TRP A 128 -11.44 -19.51 3.22
C TRP A 128 -11.51 -19.24 1.73
N TRP A 129 -12.71 -19.02 1.21
CA TRP A 129 -12.98 -18.58 -0.16
C TRP A 129 -14.23 -17.71 -0.18
N LEU A 130 -14.40 -16.91 -1.25
CA LEU A 130 -15.66 -16.21 -1.49
C LEU A 130 -16.72 -17.21 -1.98
N ASN A 131 -17.91 -17.16 -1.40
CA ASN A 131 -19.08 -17.81 -1.98
C ASN A 131 -19.71 -16.90 -3.07
N GLU A 132 -20.83 -17.31 -3.65
CA GLU A 132 -21.54 -16.54 -4.68
C GLU A 132 -21.85 -15.10 -4.23
N LYS A 133 -22.44 -14.93 -3.05
CA LYS A 133 -22.71 -13.62 -2.44
C LYS A 133 -21.44 -12.80 -2.22
N GLY A 134 -20.33 -13.45 -1.86
CA GLY A 134 -19.02 -12.82 -1.72
C GLY A 134 -18.47 -12.28 -3.03
N TYR A 135 -18.65 -13.01 -4.14
CA TYR A 135 -18.28 -12.53 -5.48
C TYR A 135 -19.19 -11.41 -5.98
N GLU A 136 -20.49 -11.44 -5.66
CA GLU A 136 -21.41 -10.33 -5.95
C GLU A 136 -21.00 -9.04 -5.22
N LEU A 137 -20.62 -9.16 -3.93
CA LEU A 137 -20.07 -8.04 -3.17
C LEU A 137 -18.78 -7.52 -3.81
N HIS A 138 -17.86 -8.42 -4.18
CA HIS A 138 -16.61 -8.05 -4.84
C HIS A 138 -16.87 -7.30 -6.15
N ALA A 139 -17.80 -7.77 -6.98
CA ALA A 139 -18.14 -7.16 -8.26
C ALA A 139 -18.69 -5.73 -8.12
N GLN A 140 -19.40 -5.43 -7.03
CA GLN A 140 -19.90 -4.10 -6.72
C GLN A 140 -18.77 -3.17 -6.24
N ILE A 141 -17.93 -3.65 -5.31
CA ILE A 141 -16.91 -2.81 -4.69
C ILE A 141 -15.73 -2.55 -5.63
N ILE A 142 -15.34 -3.51 -6.48
CA ILE A 142 -14.20 -3.33 -7.40
C ILE A 142 -14.41 -2.12 -8.33
N ARG A 143 -15.64 -1.83 -8.75
CA ARG A 143 -15.93 -0.64 -9.59
C ARG A 143 -15.68 0.67 -8.84
N ILE A 144 -16.03 0.71 -7.55
CA ILE A 144 -15.75 1.87 -6.69
C ILE A 144 -14.24 1.97 -6.44
N ALA A 145 -13.55 0.84 -6.22
CA ALA A 145 -12.11 0.82 -6.03
C ALA A 145 -11.36 1.36 -7.26
N LEU A 146 -11.76 0.92 -8.47
CA LEU A 146 -11.18 1.39 -9.73
C LEU A 146 -11.46 2.88 -9.99
N GLY A 147 -12.67 3.38 -9.72
CA GLY A 147 -12.95 4.82 -9.85
C GLY A 147 -12.16 5.68 -8.86
N ARG A 148 -11.81 5.13 -7.70
CA ARG A 148 -10.91 5.80 -6.73
C ARG A 148 -9.46 5.79 -7.18
N GLU A 149 -9.02 4.74 -7.88
CA GLU A 149 -7.70 4.69 -8.52
C GLU A 149 -7.63 5.70 -9.66
N GLU A 150 -8.65 5.76 -10.52
CA GLU A 150 -8.75 6.74 -11.61
C GLU A 150 -8.60 8.18 -11.10
N ALA A 151 -9.33 8.55 -10.04
CA ALA A 151 -9.20 9.87 -9.42
C ALA A 151 -7.83 10.11 -8.75
N LEU A 152 -7.14 9.06 -8.29
CA LEU A 152 -5.80 9.18 -7.70
C LEU A 152 -4.73 9.48 -8.76
N ILE A 153 -4.89 8.93 -9.96
CA ILE A 153 -3.90 9.04 -11.05
C ILE A 153 -4.27 10.09 -12.11
N GLU A 154 -5.36 10.83 -11.89
CA GLU A 154 -5.84 11.86 -12.80
C GLU A 154 -4.75 12.89 -13.11
N GLY A 155 -4.51 13.14 -14.40
CA GLY A 155 -3.54 14.13 -14.87
C GLY A 155 -2.06 13.71 -14.80
N ILE A 156 -1.75 12.48 -14.38
CA ILE A 156 -0.37 11.95 -14.41
C ILE A 156 -0.01 11.58 -15.85
N ASP A 157 1.19 11.97 -16.31
CA ASP A 157 1.72 11.53 -17.60
C ASP A 157 1.84 9.99 -17.63
N PRO A 158 1.42 9.31 -18.72
CA PRO A 158 1.48 7.84 -18.79
C PRO A 158 2.89 7.26 -18.55
N GLU A 159 3.95 7.93 -18.98
CA GLU A 159 5.32 7.46 -18.76
C GLU A 159 5.74 7.60 -17.30
N ASP A 160 5.33 8.68 -16.64
CA ASP A 160 5.56 8.91 -15.20
C ASP A 160 4.80 7.89 -14.35
N LEU A 161 3.56 7.56 -14.71
CA LEU A 161 2.78 6.53 -14.02
C LEU A 161 3.46 5.15 -14.14
N GLU A 162 3.91 4.78 -15.33
CA GLU A 162 4.63 3.51 -15.53
C GLU A 162 5.99 3.50 -14.81
N ALA A 163 6.71 4.62 -14.79
CA ALA A 163 7.93 4.78 -14.01
C ALA A 163 7.68 4.60 -12.51
N THR A 164 6.59 5.18 -12.01
CA THR A 164 6.15 5.06 -10.61
C THR A 164 5.83 3.62 -10.26
N LEU A 165 5.07 2.90 -11.10
CA LEU A 165 4.75 1.49 -10.89
C LEU A 165 6.02 0.61 -10.87
N ARG A 166 6.98 0.86 -11.78
CA ARG A 166 8.27 0.16 -11.77
C ARG A 166 9.02 0.40 -10.46
N ALA A 167 9.10 1.66 -10.01
CA ALA A 167 9.77 2.02 -8.77
C ALA A 167 9.08 1.38 -7.54
N MET A 168 7.75 1.42 -7.46
CA MET A 168 6.98 0.82 -6.37
C MET A 168 7.15 -0.70 -6.29
N ARG A 169 7.19 -1.41 -7.44
CA ARG A 169 7.46 -2.86 -7.47
C ARG A 169 8.84 -3.20 -6.91
N LEU A 170 9.86 -2.37 -7.20
CA LEU A 170 11.21 -2.52 -6.63
C LEU A 170 11.23 -2.21 -5.13
N MET A 171 10.54 -1.17 -4.69
CA MET A 171 10.39 -0.85 -3.25
C MET A 171 9.74 -2.02 -2.51
N MET A 172 8.67 -2.60 -3.04
CA MET A 172 8.01 -3.79 -2.47
C MET A 172 8.96 -4.98 -2.33
N LYS A 173 9.87 -5.19 -3.30
CA LYS A 173 10.93 -6.21 -3.19
C LYS A 173 11.93 -5.88 -2.08
N ASN A 174 12.29 -4.61 -1.92
CA ASN A 174 13.24 -4.16 -0.90
C ASN A 174 12.68 -4.21 0.52
N VAL A 175 11.38 -3.96 0.70
CA VAL A 175 10.71 -4.08 2.02
C VAL A 175 10.89 -5.47 2.61
N ARG A 176 10.96 -6.53 1.80
CA ARG A 176 11.23 -7.91 2.29
C ARG A 176 12.62 -8.10 2.90
N LYS A 177 13.53 -7.13 2.72
CA LYS A 177 14.89 -7.15 3.26
C LYS A 177 15.05 -6.26 4.50
N LEU A 178 14.06 -5.42 4.79
CA LEU A 178 14.01 -4.61 6.01
C LEU A 178 13.53 -5.47 7.17
#